data_AF-A0A0D5M9U9-F1
#
_entry.id   AF-A0A0D5M9U9-F1
#
_cell.length_a   1.000
_cell.length_b   1.000
_cell.length_c   1.000
_cell.angle_alpha   90.00
_cell.angle_beta   90.00
_cell.angle_gamma   90.00
#
_symmetry.space_group_name_H-M   'P 1'
#
loop_
_entity.id
_entity.type
_entity.pdbx_description
1 polymer ?
#
loop_
_entity_poly.entity_id
_entity_poly.type
_entity_poly.pdbx_seq_one_letter_code
_entity_poly.pdbx_strand_id
1 'polypeptide(L)'
;MELNKFDGFAICGDTVTGTNGHLTVTLMLDNDPVVTPDFFDRYSDSDKEAFAEHKWFFGMLSAKVEVKIGSQPVLLSDVEFARSGVEVNRDDNNARLNASAFELAQNALARGIELLEGIDTAADNIPKLEMF
;
A
#
# COMPACT_ATOMS: atom_id res chain seq x y z
N MET A 1 -9.65 9.91 4.17
CA MET A 1 -9.24 8.77 5.02
C MET A 1 -8.01 9.19 5.79
N GLU A 2 -7.92 8.84 7.06
CA GLU A 2 -6.70 9.02 7.86
C GLU A 2 -5.94 7.68 7.92
N LEU A 3 -4.60 7.73 7.84
CA LEU A 3 -3.72 6.57 7.97
C LEU A 3 -2.96 6.66 9.29
N ASN A 4 -2.73 5.50 9.91
CA ASN A 4 -1.64 5.36 10.87
C ASN A 4 -0.31 5.65 10.15
N LYS A 5 0.66 6.25 10.83
CA LYS A 5 1.93 6.66 10.22
C LYS A 5 3.04 5.68 10.56
N PHE A 6 4.06 5.64 9.72
CA PHE A 6 5.38 5.14 10.11
C PHE A 6 6.00 6.19 11.05
N ASP A 7 5.85 5.98 12.36
CA ASP A 7 6.33 6.90 13.40
C ASP A 7 7.80 6.61 13.76
N GLY A 8 8.71 7.32 13.09
CA GLY A 8 10.14 7.19 13.32
C GLY A 8 10.76 6.09 12.47
N PHE A 9 11.11 4.97 13.08
CA PHE A 9 11.75 3.83 12.43
C PHE A 9 10.76 3.02 11.58
N ALA A 10 11.23 2.40 10.50
CA ALA A 10 10.44 1.49 9.68
C ALA A 10 11.22 0.23 9.29
N ILE A 11 10.55 -0.92 9.30
CA ILE A 11 11.07 -2.23 8.92
C ILE A 11 10.16 -2.97 7.95
N CYS A 12 10.73 -3.97 7.29
CA CYS A 12 9.95 -4.92 6.51
C CYS A 12 8.91 -5.60 7.41
N GLY A 13 7.68 -5.71 6.90
CA GLY A 13 6.52 -6.19 7.63
C GLY A 13 5.71 -5.10 8.33
N ASP A 14 6.22 -3.85 8.42
CA ASP A 14 5.43 -2.76 8.98
C ASP A 14 4.21 -2.48 8.11
N THR A 15 3.08 -2.25 8.78
CA THR A 15 1.82 -1.95 8.12
C THR A 15 1.23 -0.63 8.60
N VAL A 16 0.65 0.12 7.68
CA VAL A 16 -0.19 1.27 7.99
C VAL A 16 -1.59 1.06 7.44
N THR A 17 -2.60 1.32 8.27
CA THR A 17 -4.00 1.06 7.93
C THR A 17 -4.81 2.34 7.99
N GLY A 18 -5.80 2.46 7.12
CA GLY A 18 -6.85 3.47 7.21
C GLY A 18 -8.19 2.89 6.81
N THR A 19 -9.26 3.47 7.35
CA THR A 19 -10.63 3.05 7.07
C THR A 19 -11.43 4.17 6.43
N ASN A 20 -12.30 3.84 5.49
CA ASN A 20 -13.31 4.73 4.94
C ASN A 20 -14.64 3.98 4.78
N GLY A 21 -15.57 4.21 5.70
CA GLY A 21 -16.84 3.47 5.73
C GLY A 21 -16.59 1.97 5.93
N HIS A 22 -17.00 1.17 4.95
CA HIS A 22 -16.82 -0.29 4.95
C HIS A 22 -15.49 -0.75 4.35
N LEU A 23 -14.70 0.16 3.78
CA LEU A 23 -13.40 -0.14 3.19
C LEU A 23 -12.28 0.05 4.22
N THR A 24 -11.37 -0.91 4.27
CA THR A 24 -10.10 -0.83 4.98
C THR A 24 -8.98 -0.92 3.95
N VAL A 25 -8.07 0.06 3.97
CA VAL A 25 -6.86 0.04 3.14
C VAL A 25 -5.68 -0.24 4.06
N THR A 26 -4.95 -1.30 3.75
CA THR A 26 -3.74 -1.71 4.47
C THR A 26 -2.56 -1.57 3.53
N LEU A 27 -1.58 -0.75 3.91
CA LEU A 27 -0.29 -0.73 3.25
C LEU A 27 0.73 -1.53 4.03
N MET A 28 1.59 -2.25 3.31
CA MET A 28 2.65 -3.07 3.85
C MET A 28 3.97 -2.64 3.22
N LEU A 29 4.98 -2.45 4.07
CA LEU A 29 6.36 -2.20 3.66
C LEU A 29 7.11 -3.53 3.61
N ASP A 30 7.56 -3.95 2.44
CA ASP A 30 8.43 -5.11 2.26
C ASP A 30 9.82 -4.69 1.80
N ASN A 31 10.76 -5.63 1.79
CA ASN A 31 12.04 -5.42 1.10
C ASN A 31 11.83 -5.52 -0.42
N ASP A 32 12.43 -4.61 -1.17
CA ASP A 32 12.53 -4.70 -2.62
C ASP A 32 13.82 -5.44 -2.99
N PRO A 33 13.75 -6.70 -3.46
CA PRO A 33 14.96 -7.48 -3.76
C PRO A 33 15.59 -7.09 -5.11
N VAL A 34 14.90 -6.30 -5.93
CA VAL A 34 15.34 -5.97 -7.29
C VAL A 34 16.15 -4.68 -7.28
N VAL A 35 15.75 -3.71 -6.46
CA VAL A 35 16.36 -2.38 -6.45
C VAL A 35 17.63 -2.37 -5.61
N THR A 36 18.74 -1.97 -6.24
CA THR A 36 20.03 -1.76 -5.58
C THR A 36 20.46 -0.30 -5.76
N PRO A 37 21.39 0.21 -4.92
CA PRO A 37 21.82 1.59 -5.05
C PRO A 37 22.57 1.85 -6.37
N ASP A 38 23.12 0.81 -7.01
CA ASP A 38 23.78 0.91 -8.31
C ASP A 38 22.84 1.26 -9.47
N PHE A 39 21.53 1.18 -9.28
CA PHE A 39 20.56 1.65 -10.28
C PHE A 39 20.50 3.19 -10.36
N PHE A 40 21.15 3.90 -9.45
CA PHE A 40 21.09 5.35 -9.37
C PHE A 40 22.48 5.97 -9.22
N ASP A 41 22.82 6.88 -10.14
CA ASP A 41 24.11 7.60 -10.11
C ASP A 41 24.25 8.61 -8.96
N ARG A 42 23.16 8.85 -8.20
CA ARG A 42 23.14 9.84 -7.11
C ARG A 42 23.79 9.37 -5.81
N TYR A 43 23.99 8.07 -5.63
CA TYR A 43 24.52 7.53 -4.39
C TYR A 43 26.05 7.54 -4.38
N SER A 44 26.60 8.13 -3.32
CA SER A 44 28.03 8.07 -3.06
C SER A 44 28.47 6.66 -2.65
N ASP A 45 29.77 6.38 -2.70
CA ASP A 45 30.30 5.09 -2.21
C ASP A 45 29.97 4.86 -0.73
N SER A 46 29.92 5.93 0.08
CA SER A 46 29.50 5.84 1.48
C SER A 46 28.03 5.46 1.64
N ASP A 47 27.15 5.94 0.76
CA ASP A 47 25.73 5.54 0.80
C ASP A 47 25.60 4.07 0.42
N LYS A 48 26.33 3.64 -0.61
CA LYS A 48 26.37 2.23 -1.05
C LYS A 48 26.89 1.31 0.06
N GLU A 49 27.89 1.74 0.83
CA GLU A 49 28.36 1.04 2.02
C GLU A 49 27.25 0.94 3.09
N ALA A 50 26.48 2.00 3.34
CA ALA A 50 25.34 1.95 4.26
C ALA A 50 24.25 0.94 3.84
N PHE A 51 23.99 0.80 2.52
CA PHE A 51 23.12 -0.26 2.00
C PHE A 51 23.74 -1.65 2.19
N ALA A 52 25.04 -1.81 1.93
CA ALA A 52 25.75 -3.08 2.10
C ALA A 52 25.81 -3.54 3.57
N GLU A 53 25.92 -2.60 4.51
CA GLU A 53 25.87 -2.84 5.95
C GLU A 53 24.44 -3.01 6.50
N HIS A 54 23.43 -3.03 5.63
CA HIS A 54 22.01 -3.18 5.99
C HIS A 54 21.47 -2.08 6.91
N LYS A 55 22.13 -0.92 6.99
CA LYS A 55 21.60 0.27 7.65
C LYS A 55 20.46 0.84 6.81
N TRP A 56 20.60 0.81 5.50
CA TRP A 56 19.59 1.23 4.55
C TRP A 56 19.11 0.03 3.72
N PHE A 57 17.87 0.08 3.27
CA PHE A 57 17.35 -0.87 2.29
C PHE A 57 16.36 -0.18 1.35
N PHE A 58 16.19 -0.75 0.16
CA PHE A 58 15.08 -0.39 -0.71
C PHE A 58 13.88 -1.24 -0.36
N GLY A 59 12.76 -0.59 -0.08
CA GLY A 59 11.50 -1.22 0.21
C GLY A 59 10.52 -1.17 -0.96
N MET A 60 9.48 -1.99 -0.84
CA MET A 60 8.29 -1.98 -1.67
C MET A 60 7.10 -1.65 -0.78
N LEU A 61 6.41 -0.54 -1.05
CA LEU A 61 5.13 -0.25 -0.40
C LEU A 61 4.01 -0.84 -1.25
N SER A 62 3.27 -1.80 -0.72
CA SER A 62 2.09 -2.37 -1.38
C SER A 62 0.82 -1.98 -0.63
N ALA A 63 -0.26 -1.67 -1.33
CA ALA A 63 -1.57 -1.38 -0.77
C ALA A 63 -2.55 -2.50 -1.14
N LYS A 64 -3.33 -2.93 -0.15
CA LYS A 64 -4.43 -3.87 -0.26
C LYS A 64 -5.70 -3.24 0.26
N VAL A 65 -6.83 -3.57 -0.36
CA VAL A 65 -8.13 -3.05 0.05
C VAL A 65 -9.04 -4.20 0.44
N GLU A 66 -9.63 -4.10 1.62
CA GLU A 66 -10.63 -5.03 2.12
C GLU A 66 -11.96 -4.29 2.27
N VAL A 67 -13.06 -4.91 1.83
CA VAL A 67 -14.42 -4.45 2.12
C VAL A 67 -15.04 -5.34 3.18
N LYS A 68 -15.71 -4.73 4.16
CA LYS A 68 -16.45 -5.45 5.19
C LYS A 68 -17.88 -5.69 4.73
N ILE A 69 -18.23 -6.94 4.43
CA ILE A 69 -19.59 -7.38 4.11
C ILE A 69 -20.14 -8.13 5.33
N GLY A 70 -21.05 -7.48 6.07
CA GLY A 70 -21.50 -7.99 7.37
C GLY A 70 -20.36 -8.07 8.38
N SER A 71 -20.01 -9.28 8.82
CA SER A 71 -18.89 -9.55 9.75
C SER A 71 -17.64 -10.10 9.06
N GLN A 72 -17.66 -10.30 7.74
CA GLN A 72 -16.55 -10.91 7.00
C GLN A 72 -15.79 -9.85 6.20
N PRO A 73 -14.45 -9.76 6.35
CA PRO A 73 -13.61 -9.00 5.45
C PRO A 73 -13.45 -9.76 4.13
N VAL A 74 -13.60 -9.05 3.01
CA VAL A 74 -13.38 -9.56 1.66
C VAL A 74 -12.30 -8.73 1.00
N LEU A 75 -11.22 -9.37 0.57
CA LEU A 75 -10.12 -8.71 -0.13
C LEU A 75 -10.55 -8.37 -1.56
N LEU A 76 -10.35 -7.11 -1.96
CA LEU A 76 -10.48 -6.64 -3.32
C LEU A 76 -9.13 -6.81 -4.04
N SER A 77 -8.88 -8.01 -4.57
CA SER A 77 -7.61 -8.36 -5.24
C SER A 77 -7.31 -7.54 -6.49
N ASP A 78 -8.34 -6.98 -7.13
CA ASP A 78 -8.18 -6.12 -8.32
C ASP A 78 -7.71 -4.69 -7.97
N VAL A 79 -7.41 -4.45 -6.69
CA VAL A 79 -6.97 -3.17 -6.13
C VAL A 79 -5.61 -3.33 -5.46
N GLU A 80 -4.62 -3.77 -6.24
CA GLU A 80 -3.24 -3.84 -5.79
C GLU A 80 -2.44 -2.70 -6.41
N PHE A 81 -1.98 -1.78 -5.56
CA PHE A 81 -1.03 -0.74 -5.93
C PHE A 81 0.28 -1.00 -5.21
N ALA A 82 1.39 -0.91 -5.92
CA ALA A 82 2.71 -1.08 -5.34
C ALA A 82 3.66 0.02 -5.81
N ARG A 83 4.55 0.45 -4.92
CA ARG A 83 5.65 1.37 -5.19
C ARG A 83 6.96 0.75 -4.79
N SER A 84 7.74 0.41 -5.80
CA SER A 84 9.09 -0.16 -5.73
C SER A 84 10.14 0.90 -5.40
N GLY A 85 11.27 0.46 -4.85
CA GLY A 85 12.46 1.28 -4.67
C GLY A 85 12.32 2.43 -3.67
N VAL A 86 11.45 2.30 -2.66
CA VAL A 86 11.37 3.32 -1.60
C VAL A 86 12.56 3.21 -0.65
N GLU A 87 13.30 4.30 -0.45
CA GLU A 87 14.43 4.29 0.48
C GLU A 87 13.96 4.20 1.92
N VAL A 88 14.50 3.25 2.68
CA VAL A 88 14.25 3.11 4.12
C VAL A 88 15.58 3.09 4.87
N ASN A 89 15.69 3.97 5.87
CA ASN A 89 16.85 4.03 6.75
C ASN A 89 16.45 3.43 8.11
N ARG A 90 17.09 2.33 8.51
CA ARG A 90 16.76 1.63 9.76
C ARG A 90 17.19 2.36 11.02
N ASP A 91 18.05 3.37 10.91
CA ASP A 91 18.58 4.09 12.06
C ASP A 91 18.03 5.53 12.18
N ASP A 92 17.06 5.90 11.34
CA ASP A 92 16.55 7.28 11.27
C ASP A 92 15.02 7.33 11.07
N ASN A 93 14.49 8.55 11.12
CA ASN A 93 13.10 8.86 10.86
C ASN A 93 12.74 8.67 9.37
N ASN A 94 11.74 7.84 9.12
CA ASN A 94 11.20 7.52 7.80
C ASN A 94 9.85 8.20 7.53
N ALA A 95 9.55 9.32 8.19
CA ALA A 95 8.30 10.05 8.00
C ALA A 95 7.99 10.42 6.53
N ARG A 96 9.00 10.48 5.65
CA ARG A 96 8.83 10.62 4.19
C ARG A 96 8.01 9.50 3.55
N LEU A 97 8.01 8.30 4.13
CA LEU A 97 7.20 7.16 3.69
C LEU A 97 5.70 7.46 3.85
N ASN A 98 5.32 8.29 4.82
CA ASN A 98 3.91 8.62 5.05
C ASN A 98 3.25 9.31 3.84
N ALA A 99 3.98 10.17 3.13
CA ALA A 99 3.46 10.82 1.92
C ALA A 99 3.23 9.79 0.80
N SER A 100 4.18 8.88 0.60
CA SER A 100 4.06 7.81 -0.41
C SER A 100 2.96 6.82 -0.05
N ALA A 101 2.84 6.46 1.24
CA ALA A 101 1.80 5.58 1.73
C ALA A 101 0.42 6.22 1.60
N PHE A 102 0.29 7.51 1.90
CA PHE A 102 -0.96 8.24 1.76
C PHE A 102 -1.43 8.35 0.30
N GLU A 103 -0.51 8.61 -0.63
CA GLU A 103 -0.79 8.61 -2.06
C GLU A 103 -1.29 7.24 -2.55
N LEU A 104 -0.55 6.18 -2.24
CA LEU A 104 -0.95 4.80 -2.58
C LEU A 104 -2.31 4.44 -1.99
N ALA A 105 -2.56 4.81 -0.74
CA ALA A 105 -3.80 4.50 -0.05
C ALA A 105 -5.01 5.20 -0.68
N GLN A 106 -4.84 6.45 -1.13
CA GLN A 106 -5.90 7.18 -1.81
C GLN A 106 -6.22 6.56 -3.18
N ASN A 107 -5.20 6.17 -3.94
CA ASN A 107 -5.40 5.51 -5.23
C ASN A 107 -6.11 4.16 -5.05
N ALA A 108 -5.67 3.36 -4.08
CA ALA A 108 -6.31 2.10 -3.73
C ALA A 108 -7.75 2.30 -3.28
N LEU A 109 -8.00 3.26 -2.38
CA LEU A 109 -9.35 3.60 -1.93
C LEU A 109 -10.27 4.02 -3.08
N ALA A 110 -9.81 4.93 -3.95
CA ALA A 110 -10.61 5.41 -5.08
C ALA A 110 -11.01 4.27 -6.01
N ARG A 111 -10.06 3.38 -6.32
CA ARG A 111 -10.33 2.20 -7.15
C ARG A 111 -11.26 1.19 -6.45
N GLY A 112 -11.11 1.00 -5.14
CA GLY A 112 -12.02 0.18 -4.35
C GLY A 112 -13.46 0.70 -4.36
N ILE A 113 -13.65 2.01 -4.26
CA ILE A 113 -14.97 2.66 -4.38
C ILE A 113 -15.56 2.42 -5.77
N GLU A 114 -14.78 2.68 -6.83
CA GLU A 114 -15.22 2.49 -8.22
C GLU A 114 -15.69 1.04 -8.49
N LEU A 115 -14.96 0.05 -7.97
CA LEU A 115 -15.34 -1.36 -8.11
C LEU A 115 -16.66 -1.67 -7.40
N LEU A 116 -16.86 -1.15 -6.18
CA LEU A 116 -18.12 -1.36 -5.44
C LEU A 116 -19.31 -0.70 -6.15
N GLU A 117 -19.15 0.52 -6.64
CA GLU A 117 -20.18 1.23 -7.42
C GLU A 117 -20.53 0.46 -8.72
N GLY A 118 -19.52 -0.12 -9.37
CA GLY A 118 -19.72 -0.99 -10.53
C GLY A 118 -20.50 -2.27 -10.21
N ILE A 119 -20.26 -2.88 -9.04
CA ILE A 119 -21.00 -4.06 -8.57
C ILE A 119 -22.45 -3.71 -8.27
N ASP A 120 -22.71 -2.62 -7.55
CA ASP A 120 -24.08 -2.18 -7.24
C ASP A 120 -24.86 -1.89 -8.52
N THR A 121 -24.24 -1.18 -9.47
CA THR A 121 -24.83 -0.90 -10.78
C THR A 121 -25.13 -2.20 -11.55
N ALA A 122 -24.21 -3.18 -11.52
CA ALA A 122 -24.44 -4.46 -12.17
C ALA A 122 -25.59 -5.24 -11.52
N ALA A 123 -25.67 -5.23 -10.19
CA ALA A 123 -26.72 -5.90 -9.42
C ALA A 123 -28.11 -5.31 -9.70
N ASP A 124 -28.22 -3.99 -9.77
CA ASP A 124 -29.46 -3.28 -10.11
C ASP A 124 -29.96 -3.58 -11.54
N ASN A 125 -29.04 -3.94 -12.43
CA ASN A 125 -29.34 -4.28 -13.83
C ASN A 125 -29.55 -5.78 -14.07
N ILE A 126 -29.51 -6.63 -13.04
CA ILE A 126 -29.89 -8.04 -13.19
C ILE A 126 -31.42 -8.09 -13.41
N PRO A 127 -31.91 -8.60 -14.55
CA PRO A 127 -33.34 -8.76 -14.76
C PRO A 127 -33.89 -9.59 -13.60
N LYS A 128 -34.87 -9.06 -12.88
CA LYS A 128 -35.65 -9.87 -11.94
C LYS A 128 -36.25 -10.99 -12.77
N LEU A 129 -35.68 -12.19 -12.66
CA LEU A 129 -36.29 -13.40 -13.18
C LEU A 129 -37.66 -13.48 -12.50
N GLU A 130 -38.69 -13.04 -13.21
CA GLU A 130 -40.07 -13.31 -12.81
C GLU A 130 -40.20 -14.83 -12.79
N MET A 131 -40.17 -15.37 -11.57
CA MET A 131 -40.51 -16.75 -11.31
C MET A 131 -41.95 -16.95 -11.74
N PHE A 132 -42.14 -17.55 -12.91
CA PHE A 132 -43.37 -18.23 -13.29
C PHE A 132 -43.57 -19.49 -12.43
#